data_AF-A0A1H3EQN2-F1
#
_entry.id   AF-A0A1H3EQN2-F1
#
_cell.length_a   1.000
_cell.length_b   1.000
_cell.length_c   1.000
_cell.angle_alpha   90.00
_cell.angle_beta   90.00
_cell.angle_gamma   90.00
#
_symmetry.space_group_name_H-M   'P 1'
#
loop_
_entity.id
_entity.type
_entity.pdbx_description
1 polymer ?
#
loop_
_entity_poly.entity_id
_entity_poly.type
_entity_poly.pdbx_seq_one_letter_code
_entity_poly.pdbx_strand_id
1 'polypeptide(L)'
;MNDDVIDCPALHQQSADYPFGRRVPKTVRMLRHVTPDPMPGIGLAFLDQDKPIPEASAEALIPVWTNRHGAVAAVLPDGQRLGLKPDEFEVVEWLDLGPPDPLPAALALLKRANRYVSVHASIGGQKLGAEITEFIASAGRQVRKGE
;
A
#
# COMPACT_ATOMS: atom_id res chain seq x y z
N MET A 1 -2.32 19.19 7.69
CA MET A 1 -1.51 17.95 7.62
C MET A 1 -2.20 16.98 8.55
N ASN A 2 -2.67 15.83 8.05
CA ASN A 2 -3.36 14.83 8.86
C ASN A 2 -2.31 14.04 9.64
N ASP A 3 -2.13 14.37 10.92
CA ASP A 3 -1.20 13.68 11.83
C ASP A 3 -1.70 12.26 12.24
N ASP A 4 -2.82 11.79 11.68
CA ASP A 4 -3.49 10.54 12.05
C ASP A 4 -3.19 9.34 11.11
N VAL A 5 -2.32 9.50 10.11
CA VAL A 5 -2.02 8.43 9.14
C VAL A 5 -0.72 7.73 9.50
N ILE A 6 -0.80 6.44 9.80
CA ILE A 6 0.37 5.61 10.06
C ILE A 6 1.11 5.31 8.77
N ASP A 7 2.34 5.82 8.67
CA ASP A 7 3.20 5.54 7.53
C ASP A 7 3.53 4.04 7.43
N CYS A 8 3.31 3.45 6.26
CA CYS A 8 3.52 2.02 6.05
C CYS A 8 3.94 1.67 4.62
N PRO A 9 4.65 0.54 4.40
CA PRO A 9 5.17 0.17 3.09
C PRO A 9 4.10 0.08 2.00
N ALA A 10 2.88 -0.35 2.33
CA ALA A 10 1.79 -0.46 1.37
C ALA A 10 1.36 0.89 0.77
N LEU A 11 1.63 2.03 1.44
CA LEU A 11 1.37 3.37 0.91
C LEU A 11 2.36 3.75 -0.19
N HIS A 12 3.59 3.24 -0.11
CA HIS A 12 4.67 3.60 -1.03
C HIS A 12 4.82 2.60 -2.17
N GLN A 13 4.65 1.32 -1.86
CA GLN A 13 4.83 0.24 -2.82
C GLN A 13 4.03 -0.99 -2.43
N GLN A 14 3.20 -1.46 -3.37
CA GLN A 14 2.46 -2.71 -3.25
C GLN A 14 3.12 -3.82 -4.08
N SER A 15 3.08 -5.05 -3.58
CA SER A 15 3.45 -6.23 -4.38
C SER A 15 2.37 -6.57 -5.40
N ALA A 16 2.70 -7.37 -6.42
CA ALA A 16 1.76 -7.76 -7.46
C ALA A 16 0.52 -8.49 -6.91
N ASP A 17 0.71 -9.29 -5.87
CA ASP A 17 -0.35 -10.09 -5.23
C ASP A 17 -0.98 -9.40 -4.02
N TYR A 18 -0.84 -8.07 -3.92
CA TYR A 18 -1.41 -7.32 -2.80
C TYR A 18 -2.94 -7.43 -2.78
N PRO A 19 -3.55 -7.88 -1.65
CA PRO A 19 -4.93 -8.35 -1.65
C PRO A 19 -5.99 -7.24 -1.65
N PHE A 20 -5.61 -6.00 -1.32
CA PHE A 20 -6.58 -4.91 -1.12
C PHE A 20 -6.70 -3.95 -2.31
N GLY A 21 -6.07 -4.30 -3.44
CA GLY A 21 -6.04 -3.45 -4.63
C GLY A 21 -5.39 -2.09 -4.33
N ARG A 22 -5.96 -1.00 -4.86
CA ARG A 22 -5.42 0.36 -4.71
C ARG A 22 -5.81 1.06 -3.40
N ARG A 23 -6.07 0.27 -2.36
CA ARG A 23 -6.45 0.77 -1.04
C ARG A 23 -5.56 0.17 0.03
N VAL A 24 -5.28 0.94 1.07
CA VAL A 24 -4.54 0.47 2.23
C VAL A 24 -5.45 0.56 3.44
N PRO A 25 -5.57 -0.51 4.25
CA PRO A 25 -6.30 -0.45 5.52
C PRO A 25 -5.76 0.69 6.39
N LYS A 26 -6.66 1.53 6.91
CA LYS A 26 -6.34 2.63 7.83
C LYS A 26 -6.70 2.26 9.27
N THR A 27 -7.94 1.82 9.43
CA THR A 27 -8.55 1.50 10.72
C THR A 27 -9.31 0.20 10.57
N VAL A 28 -9.16 -0.68 11.55
CA VAL A 28 -9.87 -1.96 11.62
C VAL A 28 -10.74 -2.02 12.85
N ARG A 29 -11.84 -2.78 12.76
CA ARG A 29 -12.61 -3.25 13.91
C ARG A 29 -12.21 -4.68 14.22
N MET A 30 -11.85 -4.95 15.46
CA MET A 30 -11.52 -6.29 15.93
C MET A 30 -12.79 -7.14 16.00
N LEU A 31 -12.79 -8.32 15.37
CA LEU A 31 -13.94 -9.24 15.42
C LEU A 31 -13.92 -10.13 16.67
N ARG A 32 -12.75 -10.28 17.29
CA ARG A 32 -12.54 -11.06 18.52
C ARG A 32 -11.40 -10.48 19.33
N HIS A 33 -11.25 -10.96 20.56
CA HIS A 33 -10.06 -10.69 21.36
C HIS A 33 -8.84 -11.35 20.70
N VAL A 34 -7.76 -10.60 20.50
CA VAL A 34 -6.54 -11.08 19.84
C VAL A 34 -5.31 -10.83 20.72
N THR A 35 -4.46 -11.84 20.80
CA THR A 35 -3.15 -11.83 21.44
C THR A 35 -2.12 -12.42 20.47
N PRO A 36 -0.81 -12.26 20.69
CA PRO A 36 0.21 -12.85 19.84
C PRO A 36 0.06 -14.37 19.82
N ASP A 37 0.29 -14.96 18.66
CA ASP A 37 0.34 -16.42 18.55
C ASP A 37 1.54 -16.96 19.34
N PRO A 38 1.35 -17.98 20.19
CA PRO A 38 2.46 -18.66 20.82
C PRO A 38 3.26 -19.42 19.74
N MET A 39 4.55 -19.13 19.62
CA MET A 39 5.40 -19.88 18.69
C MET A 39 5.84 -21.23 19.29
N PRO A 40 5.74 -22.34 18.54
CA PRO A 40 6.20 -23.65 19.01
C PRO A 40 7.67 -23.63 19.43
N GLY A 41 7.97 -24.17 20.61
CA GLY A 41 9.34 -24.32 21.13
C GLY A 41 9.98 -23.07 21.74
N ILE A 42 9.37 -21.89 21.57
CA ILE A 42 9.92 -20.60 22.04
C ILE A 42 8.85 -19.78 22.79
N GLY A 43 7.58 -20.17 22.69
CA GLY A 43 6.46 -19.54 23.39
C GLY A 43 6.35 -18.06 23.05
N LEU A 44 6.27 -17.24 24.10
CA LEU A 44 6.22 -15.78 24.02
C LEU A 44 7.60 -15.12 24.26
N ALA A 45 8.71 -15.87 24.22
CA ALA A 45 10.03 -15.34 24.61
C ALA A 45 10.60 -14.23 23.70
N PHE A 46 9.94 -13.93 22.57
CA PHE A 46 10.25 -12.78 21.72
C PHE A 46 9.49 -11.51 22.10
N LEU A 47 8.53 -11.61 23.02
CA LEU A 47 7.93 -10.42 23.60
C LEU A 47 8.95 -9.76 24.52
N ASP A 48 8.98 -8.44 24.42
CA ASP A 48 9.73 -7.59 25.33
C ASP A 48 9.21 -7.86 26.75
N GLN A 49 10.00 -8.55 27.58
CA GLN A 49 9.57 -9.02 28.90
C GLN A 49 9.26 -7.87 29.87
N ASP A 50 9.75 -6.67 29.56
CA ASP A 50 9.51 -5.46 30.34
C ASP A 50 8.20 -4.75 29.93
N LYS A 51 7.50 -5.26 28.92
CA LYS A 51 6.22 -4.71 28.44
C LYS A 51 5.06 -5.67 28.66
N PRO A 52 3.84 -5.14 28.90
CA PRO A 52 2.63 -5.95 28.85
C PRO A 52 2.51 -6.66 27.50
N ILE A 53 1.96 -7.88 27.53
CA ILE A 53 1.63 -8.64 26.32
C ILE A 53 0.66 -7.78 25.48
N PRO A 54 0.97 -7.50 24.20
CA PRO A 54 0.10 -6.68 23.37
C PRO A 54 -1.21 -7.40 23.11
N GLU A 55 -2.34 -6.79 23.41
CA GLU A 55 -3.66 -7.37 23.22
C GLU A 55 -4.62 -6.37 22.59
N ALA A 56 -5.58 -6.89 21.82
CA ALA A 56 -6.63 -6.10 21.20
C ALA A 56 -8.00 -6.68 21.58
N SER A 57 -8.83 -5.86 22.23
CA SER A 57 -10.18 -6.24 22.63
C SER A 57 -11.11 -6.41 21.43
N ALA A 58 -12.09 -7.30 21.54
CA ALA A 58 -13.17 -7.40 20.56
C ALA A 58 -13.88 -6.04 20.41
N GLU A 59 -14.36 -5.75 19.20
CA GLU A 59 -15.03 -4.49 18.82
C GLU A 59 -14.14 -3.23 18.87
N ALA A 60 -12.88 -3.34 19.29
CA ALA A 60 -11.97 -2.20 19.32
C ALA A 60 -11.71 -1.67 17.90
N LEU A 61 -11.75 -0.35 17.75
CA LEU A 61 -11.33 0.36 16.55
C LEU A 61 -9.87 0.78 16.70
N ILE A 62 -8.99 0.21 15.87
CA ILE A 62 -7.54 0.39 16.04
C ILE A 62 -6.92 0.80 14.70
N PRO A 63 -6.05 1.83 14.67
CA PRO A 63 -5.30 2.16 13.47
C PRO A 63 -4.30 1.04 13.15
N VAL A 64 -4.02 0.85 11.86
CA VAL A 64 -3.19 -0.27 11.41
C VAL A 64 -2.02 0.14 10.55
N TRP A 65 -0.97 -0.66 10.63
CA TRP A 65 0.17 -0.65 9.73
C TRP A 65 0.06 -1.83 8.78
N THR A 66 0.24 -1.59 7.47
CA THR A 66 0.15 -2.65 6.45
C THR A 66 1.45 -2.77 5.66
N ASN A 67 2.00 -3.99 5.57
CA ASN A 67 3.19 -4.21 4.73
C ASN A 67 2.83 -4.26 3.23
N ARG A 68 3.84 -4.25 2.36
CA ARG A 68 3.66 -4.29 0.89
C ARG A 68 2.97 -5.55 0.34
N HIS A 69 2.87 -6.59 1.15
CA HIS A 69 2.25 -7.87 0.81
C HIS A 69 0.81 -8.01 1.35
N GLY A 70 0.34 -7.03 2.14
CA GLY A 70 -1.01 -7.04 2.70
C GLY A 70 -1.13 -7.64 4.10
N ALA A 71 -0.01 -7.96 4.77
CA ALA A 71 -0.08 -8.31 6.18
C ALA A 71 -0.37 -7.05 7.02
N VAL A 72 -1.33 -7.16 7.92
CA VAL A 72 -1.85 -6.06 8.74
C VAL A 72 -1.40 -6.25 10.18
N ALA A 73 -1.00 -5.15 10.82
CA ALA A 73 -0.73 -5.11 12.25
C ALA A 73 -1.49 -3.94 12.89
N ALA A 74 -2.23 -4.23 13.96
CA ALA A 74 -2.78 -3.22 14.84
C ALA A 74 -1.65 -2.45 15.53
N VAL A 75 -1.75 -1.13 15.56
CA VAL A 75 -0.81 -0.26 16.29
C VAL A 75 -1.50 0.16 17.58
N LEU A 76 -1.03 -0.40 18.69
CA LEU A 76 -1.62 -0.21 20.01
C LEU A 76 -1.23 1.17 20.60
N PRO A 77 -1.96 1.68 21.60
CA PRO A 77 -1.70 3.00 22.19
C PRO A 77 -0.29 3.18 22.79
N ASP A 78 0.35 2.09 23.21
CA ASP A 78 1.72 2.06 23.74
C ASP A 78 2.80 1.96 22.63
N GLY A 79 2.38 2.00 21.37
CA GLY A 79 3.24 1.88 20.19
C GLY A 79 3.63 0.44 19.85
N GLN A 80 3.19 -0.57 20.62
CA GLN A 80 3.38 -1.96 20.24
C GLN A 80 2.57 -2.30 18.99
N ARG A 81 3.04 -3.30 18.24
CA ARG A 81 2.35 -3.79 17.04
C ARG A 81 1.91 -5.23 17.25
N LEU A 82 0.64 -5.49 16.97
CA LEU A 82 0.03 -6.81 17.04
C LEU A 82 -0.34 -7.27 15.64
N GLY A 83 0.33 -8.30 15.13
CA GLY A 83 0.00 -8.89 13.83
C GLY A 83 -1.40 -9.50 13.84
N LEU A 84 -2.17 -9.26 12.79
CA LEU A 84 -3.56 -9.70 12.68
C LEU A 84 -3.73 -10.72 11.56
N LYS A 85 -4.52 -11.77 11.83
CA LYS A 85 -4.97 -12.71 10.80
C LYS A 85 -6.21 -12.17 10.08
N PRO A 86 -6.44 -12.57 8.81
CA PRO A 86 -7.58 -12.06 8.04
C PRO A 86 -8.96 -12.30 8.67
N ASP A 87 -9.12 -13.32 9.53
CA ASP A 87 -10.38 -13.65 10.22
C ASP A 87 -10.54 -12.93 11.58
N GLU A 88 -9.59 -12.09 11.97
CA GLU A 88 -9.56 -11.42 13.27
C GLU A 88 -10.11 -10.00 13.26
N PHE A 89 -10.27 -9.42 12.08
CA PHE A 89 -10.65 -8.04 11.92
C PHE A 89 -11.48 -7.81 10.65
N GLU A 90 -12.14 -6.68 10.61
CA GLU A 90 -12.66 -6.10 9.38
C GLU A 90 -12.11 -4.67 9.20
N VAL A 91 -11.92 -4.25 7.96
CA VAL A 91 -11.46 -2.89 7.67
C VAL A 91 -12.65 -1.94 7.63
N VAL A 92 -12.68 -0.97 8.52
CA VAL A 92 -13.75 0.03 8.62
C VAL A 92 -13.39 1.35 7.96
N GLU A 93 -12.09 1.67 7.86
CA GLU A 93 -11.59 2.83 7.12
C GLU A 93 -10.43 2.46 6.19
N TRP A 94 -10.45 3.05 5.01
CA TRP A 94 -9.49 2.83 3.94
C TRP A 94 -8.76 4.11 3.56
N LEU A 95 -7.50 3.99 3.14
CA LEU A 95 -6.76 5.01 2.42
C LEU A 95 -6.74 4.65 0.94
N ASP A 96 -7.32 5.49 0.09
CA ASP A 96 -7.27 5.35 -1.36
C ASP A 96 -5.96 5.93 -1.91
N LEU A 97 -5.21 5.13 -2.68
CA LEU A 97 -3.92 5.53 -3.26
C LEU A 97 -4.05 6.39 -4.53
N GLY A 98 -5.26 6.88 -4.83
CA GLY A 98 -5.53 7.63 -6.06
C GLY A 98 -5.17 6.85 -7.33
N PRO A 99 -5.06 7.53 -8.49
CA PRO A 99 -4.55 6.93 -9.72
C PRO A 99 -3.05 6.60 -9.62
N PRO A 100 -2.52 5.63 -10.40
CA PRO A 100 -1.09 5.33 -10.41
C PRO A 100 -0.28 6.56 -10.80
N ASP A 101 0.89 6.74 -10.18
CA ASP A 101 1.84 7.78 -10.56
C ASP A 101 2.21 7.61 -12.05
N PRO A 102 1.96 8.61 -12.91
CA PRO A 102 2.28 8.53 -14.32
C PRO A 102 3.78 8.69 -14.61
N LEU A 103 4.59 9.16 -13.65
CA LEU A 103 6.01 9.48 -13.86
C LEU A 103 6.87 8.32 -14.39
N PRO A 104 6.76 7.08 -13.87
CA PRO A 104 7.55 5.96 -14.39
C PRO A 104 7.26 5.67 -15.87
N ALA A 105 5.98 5.73 -16.27
CA ALA A 105 5.57 5.54 -17.65
C ALA A 105 6.05 6.69 -18.55
N ALA A 106 5.94 7.94 -18.09
CA ALA A 106 6.48 9.11 -18.79
C ALA A 106 8.00 8.99 -19.01
N LEU A 107 8.75 8.60 -17.97
CA LEU A 107 10.20 8.41 -18.05
C LEU A 107 10.59 7.30 -19.01
N ALA A 108 9.83 6.20 -19.05
CA ALA A 108 10.05 5.11 -20.00
C ALA A 108 9.84 5.59 -21.45
N LEU A 109 8.77 6.34 -21.70
CA LEU A 109 8.48 6.93 -23.02
C LEU A 109 9.56 7.93 -23.45
N LEU A 110 10.00 8.82 -22.54
CA LEU A 110 11.07 9.78 -22.81
C LEU A 110 12.40 9.10 -23.11
N LYS A 111 12.78 8.06 -22.35
CA LYS A 111 13.99 7.27 -22.64
C LYS A 111 13.91 6.61 -24.01
N ARG A 112 12.73 6.13 -24.41
CA ARG A 112 12.52 5.55 -25.73
C ARG A 112 12.58 6.61 -26.82
N ALA A 113 11.99 7.79 -26.61
CA ALA A 113 12.05 8.92 -27.53
C ALA A 113 13.48 9.41 -27.76
N ASN A 114 14.24 9.61 -26.69
CA ASN A 114 15.65 10.01 -26.79
C ASN A 114 16.50 9.01 -27.58
N ARG A 115 16.19 7.70 -27.49
CA ARG A 115 16.87 6.66 -28.29
C ARG A 115 16.57 6.79 -29.78
N TYR A 116 15.36 7.23 -30.17
CA TYR A 116 14.97 7.42 -31.57
C TYR A 116 15.48 8.73 -32.17
N VAL A 117 15.67 9.80 -31.39
CA VAL A 117 16.23 11.06 -31.90
C VAL A 117 17.69 10.88 -32.39
N SER A 118 18.40 9.85 -31.90
CA SER A 118 19.75 9.50 -32.36
C SER A 118 19.82 8.57 -33.57
N VAL A 119 18.71 7.99 -34.05
CA VAL A 119 18.73 6.99 -35.14
C VAL A 119 17.60 7.30 -36.13
N HIS A 120 17.94 7.70 -37.35
CA HIS A 120 17.06 8.21 -38.40
C HIS A 120 15.62 7.66 -38.42
N ALA A 121 14.67 8.57 -38.66
CA ALA A 121 13.23 8.35 -38.69
C ALA A 121 12.82 7.07 -39.44
N SER A 122 12.28 6.11 -38.70
CA SER A 122 11.78 4.82 -39.18
C SER A 122 10.46 4.51 -38.46
N ILE A 123 9.70 3.53 -38.95
CA ILE A 123 8.39 3.02 -38.48
C ILE A 123 8.28 2.95 -36.94
N GLY A 124 9.39 2.68 -36.23
CA GLY A 124 9.44 2.70 -34.76
C GLY A 124 9.12 4.06 -34.11
N GLY A 125 9.41 5.18 -34.78
CA GLY A 125 9.08 6.53 -34.31
C GLY A 125 7.58 6.85 -34.37
N GLN A 126 6.86 6.33 -35.36
CA GLN A 126 5.39 6.50 -35.43
C GLN A 126 4.67 5.70 -34.34
N LYS A 127 5.12 4.47 -34.06
CA LYS A 127 4.59 3.67 -32.95
C LYS A 127 4.81 4.36 -31.60
N LEU A 128 6.00 4.92 -31.38
CA LEU A 128 6.28 5.67 -30.16
C LEU A 128 5.43 6.95 -30.05
N GLY A 129 5.24 7.67 -31.16
CA GLY A 129 4.37 8.85 -31.19
C GLY A 129 2.94 8.52 -30.74
N ALA A 130 2.39 7.41 -31.23
CA ALA A 130 1.07 6.93 -30.81
C ALA A 130 1.01 6.60 -29.32
N GLU A 131 2.01 5.90 -28.78
CA GLU A 131 2.10 5.59 -27.34
C GLU A 131 2.17 6.86 -26.48
N ILE A 132 2.92 7.89 -26.92
CA ILE A 132 2.99 9.19 -26.23
C ILE A 132 1.63 9.91 -26.27
N THR A 133 0.97 9.95 -27.42
CA THR A 133 -0.36 10.59 -27.55
C THR A 133 -1.39 9.91 -26.67
N GLU A 134 -1.39 8.57 -26.62
CA GLU A 134 -2.30 7.81 -25.78
C GLU A 134 -2.03 8.03 -24.28
N PHE A 135 -0.76 8.09 -23.89
CA PHE A 135 -0.35 8.44 -22.52
C PHE A 135 -0.82 9.84 -22.11
N ILE A 136 -0.64 10.86 -22.97
CA ILE A 136 -1.12 12.22 -22.69
C ILE A 136 -2.65 12.25 -22.58
N ALA A 137 -3.35 11.54 -23.47
CA ALA A 137 -4.80 11.46 -23.43
C ALA A 137 -5.32 10.74 -22.17
N SER A 138 -4.63 9.71 -21.69
CA SER A 138 -5.00 8.99 -20.46
C SER A 138 -4.75 9.84 -19.22
N ALA A 139 -3.61 10.53 -19.13
CA ALA A 139 -3.31 11.47 -18.06
C ALA A 139 -4.32 12.62 -18.01
N GLY A 140 -4.68 13.19 -19.16
CA GLY A 140 -5.70 14.25 -19.24
C GLY A 140 -7.10 13.82 -18.79
N ARG A 141 -7.48 12.54 -18.99
CA ARG A 141 -8.73 11.97 -18.45
C ARG A 141 -8.68 11.75 -16.94
N GLN A 142 -7.51 11.44 -16.37
CA GLN A 142 -7.33 11.28 -14.93
C GLN A 142 -7.42 12.61 -14.19
N VAL A 143 -6.85 13.69 -14.74
CA VAL A 143 -6.96 15.05 -14.17
C VAL A 143 -8.42 15.50 -14.04
N ARG A 144 -9.23 15.32 -15.09
CA ARG A 144 -10.65 15.74 -15.09
C ARG A 144 -11.58 14.92 -14.20
N LYS A 145 -11.14 13.75 -13.72
CA LYS A 145 -11.92 12.88 -12.82
C LYS A 145 -11.63 13.16 -11.33
N GLY A 146 -10.62 13.99 -11.04
CA GLY A 146 -10.25 14.38 -9.68
C GLY A 146 -10.65 15.81 -9.30
N GLU A 147 -11.33 16.55 -10.18
CA GLU A 147 -12.10 17.77 -9.88
C GLU A 147 -13.54 17.41 -9.53
#